data_AF-A0A552URE1-F1
#
_entry.id   AF-A0A552URE1-F1
#
_cell.length_a   1.000
_cell.length_b   1.000
_cell.length_c   1.000
_cell.angle_alpha   90.00
_cell.angle_beta   90.00
_cell.angle_gamma   90.00
#
_symmetry.space_group_name_H-M   'P 1'
#
loop_
_entity.id
_entity.type
_entity.pdbx_description
1 polymer ?
#
loop_
_entity_poly.entity_id
_entity_poly.type
_entity_poly.pdbx_seq_one_letter_code
_entity_poly.pdbx_strand_id
1 'polypeptide(L)'
;EKVRSSIRQIKSQGKNINWAAPFGYIKDPKDKHSIIIDEKTAFIVKEAFDLLLKGYSCIQVANIFNEKSYITRSERKEELKLSDYTGNLITGSEVKKRVWTNAAISQITRNELYTGDYVYNKFKETKIGGRKRILLPEDEWKILPNTHEAIISREVFDEVKKIKEKRSFGGYTGNKNRSIFSDKIFCKECGRHMSFRCDSRQKKNSDKIYKYKSYYCNLCKDEKTPNNIREKYIIELIKPKLKDFKIQNTLNEEKVIEHKNVEEDILKEISILNSNLQIIYENYKRKNISKEEYLNEKTLIQDKKVLLENRLDEFQSYIVNSEKATDITVLDEENLLKAYVDNKIDKIIVSRSGEIEIVET
;
A
#
# COMPACT_ATOMS: atom_id res chain seq x y z
N GLU A 1 -6.85 26.65 18.80
CA GLU A 1 -6.29 26.20 20.10
C GLU A 1 -7.34 25.83 21.15
N LYS A 2 -8.43 26.60 21.30
CA LYS A 2 -9.54 26.32 22.25
C LYS A 2 -10.07 24.86 22.22
N VAL A 3 -10.28 24.27 21.04
CA VAL A 3 -10.75 22.87 20.93
C VAL A 3 -9.76 21.87 21.55
N ARG A 4 -8.44 22.12 21.42
CA ARG A 4 -7.39 21.24 21.98
C ARG A 4 -7.30 21.35 23.49
N SER A 5 -7.45 22.55 24.05
CA SER A 5 -7.47 22.74 25.51
C SER A 5 -8.71 22.07 26.11
N SER A 6 -9.88 22.19 25.48
CA SER A 6 -11.09 21.50 25.91
C SER A 6 -10.94 19.98 25.87
N ILE A 7 -10.39 19.41 24.79
CA ILE A 7 -10.11 17.97 24.69
C ILE A 7 -9.12 17.51 25.77
N ARG A 8 -8.06 18.29 26.05
CA ARG A 8 -7.10 17.98 27.11
C ARG A 8 -7.76 18.00 28.49
N GLN A 9 -8.64 18.97 28.74
CA GLN A 9 -9.38 19.07 30.01
C GLN A 9 -10.35 17.91 30.21
N ILE A 10 -11.01 17.44 29.15
CA ILE A 10 -11.86 16.24 29.21
C ILE A 10 -11.00 15.00 29.52
N LYS A 11 -9.85 14.85 28.87
CA LYS A 11 -8.91 13.74 29.15
C LYS A 11 -8.35 13.77 30.56
N SER A 12 -8.06 14.95 31.12
CA SER A 12 -7.58 15.07 32.50
C SER A 12 -8.64 14.71 33.54
N GLN A 13 -9.92 14.69 33.17
CA GLN A 13 -11.02 14.19 34.00
C GLN A 13 -11.19 12.66 33.89
N GLY A 14 -10.31 11.94 33.18
CA GLY A 14 -10.42 10.48 33.00
C GLY A 14 -11.48 10.05 31.98
N LYS A 15 -12.15 11.00 31.31
CA LYS A 15 -13.22 10.69 30.34
C LYS A 15 -12.63 10.12 29.06
N ASN A 16 -13.02 8.89 28.72
CA ASN A 16 -12.58 8.24 27.50
C ASN A 16 -13.30 8.83 26.29
N ILE A 17 -12.60 9.67 25.51
CA ILE A 17 -13.12 10.30 24.30
C ILE A 17 -12.92 9.49 23.03
N ASN A 18 -12.34 8.29 23.11
CA ASN A 18 -12.16 7.46 21.93
C ASN A 18 -13.54 7.01 21.43
N TRP A 19 -13.73 7.05 20.11
CA TRP A 19 -14.95 6.58 19.45
C TRP A 19 -15.31 5.14 19.86
N ALA A 20 -14.32 4.24 19.83
CA ALA A 20 -14.51 2.83 20.21
C ALA A 20 -13.67 2.49 21.44
N ALA A 21 -14.20 1.60 22.27
CA ALA A 21 -13.46 0.96 23.35
C ALA A 21 -12.36 0.02 22.79
N PRO A 22 -11.27 -0.21 23.54
CA PRO A 22 -10.31 -1.27 23.22
C PRO A 22 -10.99 -2.65 23.21
N PHE A 23 -10.41 -3.61 22.49
CA PHE A 23 -10.93 -4.99 22.47
C PHE A 23 -10.91 -5.60 23.87
N GLY A 24 -11.90 -6.36 24.29
CA GLY A 24 -12.05 -6.79 25.69
C GLY A 24 -12.88 -5.82 26.55
N TYR A 25 -13.19 -4.63 26.03
CA TYR A 25 -14.09 -3.66 26.66
C TYR A 25 -15.18 -3.23 25.68
N ILE A 26 -16.31 -2.78 26.22
CA ILE A 26 -17.37 -2.06 25.50
C ILE A 26 -17.61 -0.69 26.13
N LYS A 27 -18.21 0.23 25.35
CA LYS A 27 -18.68 1.51 25.89
C LYS A 27 -19.84 1.25 26.85
N ASP A 28 -19.84 1.93 28.00
CA ASP A 28 -20.97 1.87 28.91
C ASP A 28 -22.22 2.48 28.23
N PRO A 29 -23.35 1.76 28.14
CA PRO A 29 -24.61 2.30 27.61
C PRO A 29 -25.11 3.53 28.38
N LYS A 30 -24.76 3.67 29.65
CA LYS A 30 -25.17 4.79 30.52
C LYS A 30 -24.24 5.99 30.43
N ASP A 31 -22.95 5.77 30.16
CA ASP A 31 -21.97 6.84 29.98
C ASP A 31 -21.01 6.56 28.81
N LYS A 32 -21.15 7.35 27.74
CA LYS A 32 -20.28 7.29 26.57
C LYS A 32 -18.79 7.54 26.87
N HIS A 33 -18.46 8.11 28.02
CA HIS A 33 -17.09 8.37 28.46
C HIS A 33 -16.51 7.25 29.33
N SER A 34 -17.32 6.28 29.74
CA SER A 34 -16.92 5.11 30.51
C SER A 34 -16.79 3.87 29.61
N ILE A 35 -16.03 2.89 30.09
CA ILE A 35 -15.88 1.58 29.47
C ILE A 35 -16.05 0.49 30.52
N ILE A 36 -16.70 -0.60 30.14
CA ILE A 36 -16.97 -1.77 30.99
C ILE A 36 -16.43 -3.03 30.32
N ILE A 37 -16.14 -4.06 31.12
CA ILE A 37 -15.61 -5.33 30.63
C ILE A 37 -16.57 -5.96 29.61
N ASP A 38 -16.03 -6.41 28.48
CA ASP A 38 -16.77 -7.20 27.50
C ASP A 38 -16.64 -8.68 27.86
N GLU A 39 -17.66 -9.26 28.49
CA GLU A 39 -17.67 -10.67 28.90
C GLU A 39 -17.33 -11.63 27.75
N LYS A 40 -17.70 -11.28 26.50
CA LYS A 40 -17.42 -12.09 25.32
C LYS A 40 -15.96 -12.10 24.88
N THR A 41 -15.18 -11.06 25.20
CA THR A 41 -13.83 -10.90 24.62
C THR A 41 -12.72 -10.61 25.63
N ALA A 42 -13.07 -10.26 26.87
CA ALA A 42 -12.09 -9.97 27.92
C ALA A 42 -11.19 -11.17 28.26
N PHE A 43 -11.75 -12.40 28.24
CA PHE A 43 -10.96 -13.61 28.49
C PHE A 43 -9.85 -13.81 27.45
N ILE A 44 -10.06 -13.40 26.19
CA ILE A 44 -9.06 -13.51 25.11
C ILE A 44 -7.89 -12.57 25.39
N VAL A 45 -8.17 -11.37 25.92
CA VAL A 45 -7.12 -10.45 26.38
C VAL A 45 -6.34 -11.08 27.52
N LYS A 46 -7.03 -11.60 28.54
CA LYS A 46 -6.40 -12.27 29.69
C LYS A 46 -5.47 -13.41 29.28
N GLU A 47 -5.98 -14.30 28.43
CA GLU A 47 -5.21 -15.42 27.91
C GLU A 47 -3.99 -14.98 27.08
N ALA A 48 -4.09 -13.86 26.34
CA ALA A 48 -2.97 -13.32 25.58
C ALA A 48 -1.79 -12.93 26.50
N PHE A 49 -2.08 -12.30 27.65
CA PHE A 49 -1.04 -11.99 28.64
C PHE A 49 -0.49 -13.26 29.29
N ASP A 50 -1.35 -14.19 29.69
CA ASP A 50 -0.94 -15.46 30.32
C ASP A 50 0.00 -16.28 29.41
N LEU A 51 -0.30 -16.36 28.11
CA LEU A 51 0.56 -17.05 27.15
C LEU A 51 1.90 -16.33 26.97
N LEU A 52 1.93 -15.00 26.98
CA LEU A 52 3.20 -14.26 26.92
C LEU A 52 4.06 -14.48 28.17
N LEU A 53 3.46 -14.54 29.35
CA LEU A 53 4.14 -14.88 30.60
C LEU A 53 4.76 -16.29 30.55
N LYS A 54 4.05 -17.25 29.94
CA LYS A 54 4.56 -18.61 29.68
C LYS A 54 5.68 -18.67 28.64
N GLY A 55 6.05 -17.55 28.02
CA GLY A 55 7.12 -17.48 27.05
C GLY A 55 6.70 -17.73 25.60
N TYR A 56 5.41 -17.70 25.26
CA TYR A 56 5.01 -17.71 23.85
C TYR A 56 5.31 -16.36 23.19
N SER A 57 5.66 -16.35 21.91
CA SER A 57 5.79 -15.11 21.11
C SER A 57 4.42 -14.61 20.66
N CYS A 58 4.30 -13.31 20.35
CA CYS A 58 3.06 -12.74 19.81
C CYS A 58 2.58 -13.43 18.51
N ILE A 59 3.50 -13.98 17.71
CA ILE A 59 3.16 -14.79 16.52
C ILE A 59 2.51 -16.11 16.96
N GLN A 60 3.12 -16.82 17.92
CA GLN A 60 2.58 -18.10 18.41
C GLN A 60 1.21 -17.90 19.08
N VAL A 61 1.03 -16.85 19.88
CA VAL A 61 -0.28 -16.51 20.47
C VAL A 61 -1.33 -16.28 19.40
N ALA A 62 -0.98 -15.53 18.34
CA ALA A 62 -1.91 -15.31 17.23
C ALA A 62 -2.32 -16.61 16.52
N ASN A 63 -1.37 -17.55 16.33
CA ASN A 63 -1.66 -18.86 15.75
C ASN A 63 -2.59 -19.68 16.65
N ILE A 64 -2.31 -19.75 17.95
CA ILE A 64 -3.18 -20.44 18.93
C ILE A 64 -4.60 -19.87 18.89
N PHE A 65 -4.76 -18.54 18.84
CA PHE A 65 -6.09 -17.92 18.78
C PHE A 65 -6.82 -18.21 17.47
N ASN A 66 -6.08 -18.32 16.35
CA ASN A 66 -6.65 -18.70 15.06
C ASN A 66 -7.09 -20.17 15.05
N GLU A 67 -6.28 -21.08 15.60
CA GLU A 67 -6.62 -22.50 15.75
C GLU A 67 -7.87 -22.68 16.63
N LYS A 68 -7.94 -21.95 17.74
CA LYS A 68 -9.12 -21.93 18.62
C LYS A 68 -10.32 -21.17 18.03
N SER A 69 -10.18 -20.55 16.85
CA SER A 69 -11.22 -19.78 16.18
C SER A 69 -11.80 -18.64 17.04
N TYR A 70 -10.97 -18.00 17.87
CA TYR A 70 -11.40 -16.88 18.70
C TYR A 70 -11.79 -15.67 17.87
N ILE A 71 -12.88 -15.01 18.28
CA ILE A 71 -13.38 -13.79 17.64
C ILE A 71 -12.29 -12.73 17.59
N THR A 72 -12.10 -12.12 16.43
CA THR A 72 -11.11 -11.06 16.24
C THR A 72 -11.69 -9.70 16.61
N ARG A 73 -10.79 -8.72 16.83
CA ARG A 73 -11.18 -7.32 17.03
C ARG A 73 -12.07 -6.75 15.92
N SER A 74 -11.87 -7.19 14.67
CA SER A 74 -12.66 -6.67 13.55
C SER A 74 -14.08 -7.22 13.60
N GLU A 75 -14.21 -8.53 13.77
CA GLU A 75 -15.51 -9.21 13.90
C GLU A 75 -16.30 -8.68 15.11
N ARG A 76 -15.64 -8.50 16.27
CA ARG A 76 -16.34 -7.95 17.44
C ARG A 76 -16.87 -6.54 17.19
N LYS A 77 -16.18 -5.72 16.39
CA LYS A 77 -16.67 -4.38 16.02
C LYS A 77 -17.84 -4.44 15.04
N GLU A 78 -17.87 -5.43 14.15
CA GLU A 78 -19.01 -5.67 13.26
C GLU A 78 -20.23 -6.12 14.06
N GLU A 79 -20.07 -7.05 15.02
CA GLU A 79 -21.14 -7.46 15.94
C GLU A 79 -21.71 -6.27 16.72
N LEU A 80 -20.84 -5.35 17.13
CA LEU A 80 -21.23 -4.12 17.83
C LEU A 80 -21.71 -3.00 16.88
N LYS A 81 -21.78 -3.25 15.57
CA LYS A 81 -22.19 -2.29 14.52
C LYS A 81 -21.37 -0.99 14.54
N LEU A 82 -20.11 -1.05 14.98
CA LEU A 82 -19.22 0.10 15.07
C LEU A 82 -18.49 0.42 13.76
N SER A 83 -18.33 -0.59 12.91
CA SER A 83 -17.65 -0.47 11.62
C SER A 83 -18.00 -1.66 10.76
N ASP A 84 -18.09 -1.43 9.45
CA ASP A 84 -18.25 -2.49 8.47
C ASP A 84 -16.90 -2.78 7.79
N TYR A 85 -16.42 -4.02 7.89
CA TYR A 85 -15.19 -4.44 7.23
C TYR A 85 -15.44 -5.31 5.99
N THR A 86 -16.70 -5.52 5.57
CA THR A 86 -17.06 -6.31 4.39
C THR A 86 -16.48 -5.74 3.09
N GLY A 87 -16.40 -4.41 2.96
CA GLY A 87 -15.85 -3.73 1.77
C GLY A 87 -14.35 -3.36 1.83
N ASN A 88 -13.66 -3.62 2.95
CA ASN A 88 -12.28 -3.13 3.18
C ASN A 88 -11.18 -4.16 2.87
N LEU A 89 -11.50 -5.24 2.17
CA LEU A 89 -10.54 -6.22 1.68
C LEU A 89 -10.07 -5.83 0.28
N ILE A 90 -9.15 -4.86 0.19
CA ILE A 90 -8.31 -4.71 -1.01
C ILE A 90 -7.21 -5.77 -0.93
N THR A 91 -7.64 -7.02 -0.93
CA THR A 91 -6.80 -8.17 -1.24
C THR A 91 -7.40 -8.71 -2.52
N GLY A 92 -6.61 -8.88 -3.58
CA GLY A 92 -7.09 -9.35 -4.91
C GLY A 92 -7.60 -10.80 -4.92
N SER A 93 -8.18 -11.25 -3.80
CA SER A 93 -8.72 -12.55 -3.48
C SER A 93 -9.85 -12.37 -2.44
N GLU A 94 -10.96 -13.09 -2.58
CA GLU A 94 -12.06 -13.11 -1.60
C GLU A 94 -11.58 -13.74 -0.27
N VAL A 95 -11.17 -12.93 0.70
CA VAL A 95 -10.81 -13.41 2.04
C VAL A 95 -12.07 -13.54 2.89
N LYS A 96 -12.52 -14.78 3.15
CA LYS A 96 -13.78 -15.06 3.86
C LYS A 96 -13.79 -14.66 5.35
N LYS A 97 -12.63 -14.54 6.03
CA LYS A 97 -12.57 -14.24 7.47
C LYS A 97 -11.26 -13.55 7.88
N ARG A 98 -11.36 -12.54 8.76
CA ARG A 98 -10.18 -11.90 9.37
C ARG A 98 -9.62 -12.80 10.48
N VAL A 99 -8.30 -12.81 10.63
CA VAL A 99 -7.57 -13.68 11.57
C VAL A 99 -6.69 -12.85 12.51
N TRP A 100 -6.38 -13.41 13.67
CA TRP A 100 -5.39 -12.89 14.59
C TRP A 100 -4.03 -12.80 13.93
N THR A 101 -3.33 -11.71 14.21
CA THR A 101 -1.99 -11.45 13.70
C THR A 101 -1.06 -11.06 14.84
N ASN A 102 0.24 -11.28 14.64
CA ASN A 102 1.29 -10.79 15.55
C ASN A 102 1.09 -9.31 15.93
N ALA A 103 0.80 -8.46 14.94
CA ALA A 103 0.56 -7.04 15.16
C ALA A 103 -0.64 -6.77 16.08
N ALA A 104 -1.75 -7.51 15.91
CA ALA A 104 -2.92 -7.38 16.76
C ALA A 104 -2.61 -7.76 18.21
N ILE A 105 -1.93 -8.91 18.44
CA ILE A 105 -1.53 -9.33 19.78
C ILE A 105 -0.55 -8.33 20.41
N SER A 106 0.42 -7.85 19.64
CA SER A 106 1.40 -6.86 20.10
C SER A 106 0.75 -5.54 20.49
N GLN A 107 -0.28 -5.08 19.76
CA GLN A 107 -1.05 -3.88 20.08
C GLN A 107 -1.85 -4.03 21.37
N ILE A 108 -2.54 -5.17 21.56
CA ILE A 108 -3.29 -5.45 22.79
C ILE A 108 -2.34 -5.42 24.00
N THR A 109 -1.24 -6.16 23.90
CA THR A 109 -0.27 -6.35 24.99
C THR A 109 0.73 -5.18 25.12
N ARG A 110 0.46 -4.04 24.49
CA ARG A 110 1.15 -2.75 24.70
C ARG A 110 0.22 -1.68 25.27
N ASN A 111 -1.07 -1.97 25.34
CA ASN A 111 -2.05 -0.98 25.73
C ASN A 111 -2.26 -1.00 27.25
N GLU A 112 -1.71 -0.01 27.94
CA GLU A 112 -1.81 0.14 29.41
C GLU A 112 -3.26 0.31 29.90
N LEU A 113 -4.22 0.64 29.02
CA LEU A 113 -5.63 0.69 29.40
C LEU A 113 -6.12 -0.61 30.04
N TYR A 114 -5.55 -1.77 29.68
CA TYR A 114 -5.94 -3.05 30.29
C TYR A 114 -5.64 -3.15 31.79
N THR A 115 -4.82 -2.25 32.35
CA THR A 115 -4.53 -2.20 33.78
C THR A 115 -5.53 -1.34 34.57
N GLY A 116 -6.59 -0.82 33.94
CA GLY A 116 -7.56 0.09 34.57
C GLY A 116 -7.13 1.56 34.54
N ASP A 117 -5.93 1.85 34.05
CA ASP A 117 -5.35 3.19 34.04
C ASP A 117 -5.58 3.91 32.70
N TYR A 118 -5.99 5.17 32.76
CA TYR A 118 -6.12 6.00 31.56
C TYR A 118 -4.84 6.77 31.29
N VAL A 119 -4.07 6.32 30.30
CA VAL A 119 -2.82 6.98 29.90
C VAL A 119 -3.03 7.82 28.64
N TYR A 120 -2.74 9.12 28.76
CA TYR A 120 -2.90 10.10 27.69
C TYR A 120 -1.64 10.96 27.51
N ASN A 121 -1.68 11.86 26.53
CA ASN A 121 -0.55 12.69 26.12
C ASN A 121 0.65 11.90 25.54
N LYS A 122 0.43 10.70 24.98
CA LYS A 122 1.50 9.91 24.36
C LYS A 122 2.04 10.48 23.05
N PHE A 123 1.28 11.33 22.36
CA PHE A 123 1.61 11.78 21.02
C PHE A 123 1.44 13.29 20.85
N LYS A 124 2.37 13.90 20.11
CA LYS A 124 2.34 15.30 19.68
C LYS A 124 2.20 15.38 18.16
N GLU A 125 1.27 16.17 17.66
CA GLU A 125 1.13 16.45 16.23
C GLU A 125 2.30 17.31 15.75
N THR A 126 2.84 17.01 14.56
CA THR A 126 3.97 17.77 14.01
C THR A 126 3.55 19.13 13.43
N LYS A 127 2.33 19.21 12.91
CA LYS A 127 1.74 20.42 12.33
C LYS A 127 0.25 20.47 12.67
N ILE A 128 -0.30 21.67 12.77
CA ILE A 128 -1.73 21.88 13.02
C ILE A 128 -2.53 21.32 11.84
N GLY A 129 -3.49 20.43 12.10
CA GLY A 129 -4.26 19.75 11.05
C GLY A 129 -3.52 18.61 10.32
N GLY A 130 -2.26 18.34 10.69
CA GLY A 130 -1.49 17.26 10.10
C GLY A 130 -1.85 15.88 10.65
N ARG A 131 -1.79 14.85 9.79
CA ARG A 131 -1.98 13.44 10.21
C ARG A 131 -0.76 12.86 10.94
N LYS A 132 0.43 13.48 10.77
CA LYS A 132 1.69 12.99 11.33
C LYS A 132 1.80 13.34 12.81
N ARG A 133 2.13 12.33 13.62
CA ARG A 133 2.28 12.41 15.08
C ARG A 133 3.62 11.81 15.50
N ILE A 134 4.24 12.40 16.50
CA ILE A 134 5.48 11.94 17.14
C ILE A 134 5.11 11.37 18.50
N LEU A 135 5.68 10.22 18.86
CA LEU A 135 5.57 9.64 20.19
C LEU A 135 6.42 10.47 21.16
N LEU A 136 5.82 10.94 22.25
CA LEU A 136 6.52 11.68 23.29
C LEU A 136 7.25 10.72 24.24
N PRO A 137 8.34 11.17 24.89
CA PRO A 137 8.98 10.46 25.99
C PRO A 137 7.98 10.03 27.09
N GLU A 138 8.24 8.91 27.78
CA GLU A 138 7.31 8.34 28.78
C GLU A 138 7.07 9.27 29.98
N ASP A 139 8.02 10.13 30.34
CA ASP A 139 7.92 11.15 31.39
C ASP A 139 6.92 12.29 31.06
N GLU A 140 6.63 12.51 29.79
CA GLU A 140 5.58 13.44 29.36
C GLU A 140 4.17 12.81 29.37
N TRP A 141 4.08 11.49 29.59
CA TRP A 141 2.79 10.79 29.60
C TRP A 141 2.06 11.08 30.89
N LYS A 142 0.74 11.22 30.78
CA LYS A 142 -0.13 11.47 31.94
C LYS A 142 -0.94 10.22 32.22
N ILE A 143 -0.85 9.72 33.45
CA ILE A 143 -1.52 8.52 33.92
C ILE A 143 -2.60 8.94 34.91
N LEU A 144 -3.83 8.49 34.68
CA LEU A 144 -4.92 8.56 35.66
C LEU A 144 -5.22 7.13 36.13
N PRO A 145 -4.97 6.80 37.41
CA PRO A 145 -5.16 5.46 37.91
C PRO A 145 -6.65 5.12 38.06
N ASN A 146 -6.99 3.83 37.98
CA ASN A 146 -8.29 3.28 38.38
C ASN A 146 -9.52 3.97 37.75
N THR A 147 -9.44 4.25 36.45
CA THR A 147 -10.53 4.92 35.71
C THR A 147 -11.66 3.96 35.29
N HIS A 148 -11.36 2.67 35.22
CA HIS A 148 -12.29 1.60 34.85
C HIS A 148 -11.77 0.27 35.38
N GLU A 149 -12.60 -0.78 35.29
CA GLU A 149 -12.23 -2.11 35.76
C GLU A 149 -11.06 -2.71 34.95
N ALA A 150 -10.02 -3.17 35.66
CA ALA A 150 -8.83 -3.73 35.04
C ALA A 150 -9.06 -5.19 34.59
N ILE A 151 -8.68 -5.53 33.36
CA ILE A 151 -8.66 -6.93 32.89
C ILE A 151 -7.38 -7.64 33.35
N ILE A 152 -6.28 -6.89 33.48
CA ILE A 152 -4.94 -7.37 33.80
C ILE A 152 -4.37 -6.55 34.96
N SER A 153 -3.67 -7.17 35.91
CA SER A 153 -2.97 -6.41 36.95
C SER A 153 -1.77 -5.64 36.38
N ARG A 154 -1.42 -4.52 37.01
CA ARG A 154 -0.24 -3.74 36.61
C ARG A 154 1.04 -4.59 36.59
N GLU A 155 1.19 -5.45 37.59
CA GLU A 155 2.32 -6.37 37.71
C GLU A 155 2.47 -7.30 36.49
N VAL A 156 1.37 -7.92 36.05
CA VAL A 156 1.36 -8.79 34.86
C VAL A 156 1.70 -8.00 33.60
N PHE A 157 1.17 -6.78 33.48
CA PHE A 157 1.46 -5.92 32.35
C PHE A 157 2.96 -5.56 32.26
N ASP A 158 3.54 -5.14 33.38
CA ASP A 158 4.94 -4.73 33.46
C ASP A 158 5.88 -5.91 33.19
N GLU A 159 5.55 -7.10 33.66
CA GLU A 159 6.35 -8.30 33.41
C GLU A 159 6.32 -8.71 31.93
N VAL A 160 5.14 -8.63 31.28
CA VAL A 160 5.02 -8.83 29.83
C VAL A 160 5.77 -7.76 29.04
N LYS A 161 5.78 -6.49 29.49
CA LYS A 161 6.59 -5.41 28.89
C LYS A 161 8.07 -5.79 28.89
N LYS A 162 8.61 -6.22 30.04
CA LYS A 162 10.02 -6.68 30.17
C LYS A 162 10.33 -7.88 29.26
N ILE A 163 9.46 -8.89 29.20
CA ILE A 163 9.63 -10.06 28.32
C ILE A 163 9.76 -9.61 26.85
N LYS A 164 8.93 -8.66 26.42
CA LYS A 164 8.93 -8.15 25.04
C LYS A 164 10.17 -7.32 24.74
N GLU A 165 10.64 -6.51 25.68
CA GLU A 165 11.88 -5.74 25.56
C GLU A 165 13.10 -6.65 25.43
N LYS A 166 13.20 -7.70 26.26
CA LYS A 166 14.27 -8.71 26.16
C LYS A 166 14.30 -9.44 24.81
N ARG A 167 13.15 -9.57 24.14
CA ARG A 167 13.01 -10.20 22.81
C ARG A 167 13.23 -9.25 21.65
N SER A 168 13.34 -7.96 21.92
CA SER A 168 13.59 -6.96 20.88
C SER A 168 15.06 -7.05 20.43
N PHE A 169 15.34 -7.97 19.51
CA PHE A 169 16.62 -7.98 18.80
C PHE A 169 16.71 -6.69 17.95
N GLY A 170 17.84 -5.98 18.10
CA GLY A 170 18.40 -4.92 17.27
C GLY A 170 17.45 -4.15 16.33
N GLY A 171 17.43 -2.82 16.49
CA GLY A 171 16.66 -1.90 15.64
C GLY A 171 16.76 -2.23 14.14
N TYR A 172 15.60 -2.26 13.50
CA TYR A 172 15.45 -2.42 12.06
C TYR A 172 16.31 -1.39 11.32
N THR A 173 17.35 -1.83 10.61
CA THR A 173 18.38 -0.98 9.97
C THR A 173 17.92 -0.32 8.65
N GLY A 174 16.61 -0.18 8.42
CA GLY A 174 16.09 0.62 7.30
C GLY A 174 16.19 -0.02 5.91
N ASN A 175 17.23 -0.83 5.65
CA ASN A 175 17.46 -1.48 4.36
C ASN A 175 16.48 -2.65 4.17
N LYS A 176 15.30 -2.35 3.62
CA LYS A 176 14.46 -3.36 2.99
C LYS A 176 15.28 -3.92 1.83
N ASN A 177 15.76 -5.15 1.94
CA ASN A 177 15.99 -5.95 0.75
C ASN A 177 14.63 -6.07 0.05
N ARG A 178 14.35 -5.17 -0.90
CA ARG A 178 13.14 -5.18 -1.70
C ARG A 178 13.40 -6.06 -2.92
N SER A 179 12.41 -6.84 -3.30
CA SER A 179 12.42 -7.50 -4.59
C SER A 179 11.67 -6.69 -5.64
N ILE A 180 11.97 -6.95 -6.91
CA ILE A 180 11.18 -6.54 -8.07
C ILE A 180 9.70 -6.97 -7.97
N PHE A 181 9.38 -8.07 -7.28
CA PHE A 181 8.00 -8.52 -7.07
C PHE A 181 7.40 -8.07 -5.72
N SER A 182 8.00 -7.07 -5.08
CA SER A 182 7.45 -6.53 -3.82
C SER A 182 6.00 -6.09 -4.02
N ASP A 183 5.15 -6.39 -3.05
CA ASP A 183 3.72 -6.03 -3.05
C ASP A 183 2.86 -6.68 -4.17
N LYS A 184 3.43 -7.52 -5.05
CA LYS A 184 2.72 -8.19 -6.16
C LYS A 184 2.41 -9.68 -5.95
N ILE A 185 2.98 -10.33 -4.93
CA ILE A 185 2.82 -11.78 -4.70
C ILE A 185 1.82 -12.09 -3.59
N PHE A 186 0.83 -12.93 -3.90
CA PHE A 186 -0.29 -13.29 -3.02
C PHE A 186 -0.39 -14.81 -2.83
N CYS A 187 -0.76 -15.21 -1.63
CA CYS A 187 -1.03 -16.60 -1.27
C CYS A 187 -2.42 -17.02 -1.79
N LYS A 188 -2.52 -18.09 -2.59
CA LYS A 188 -3.79 -18.62 -3.12
C LYS A 188 -4.75 -19.05 -2.00
N GLU A 189 -4.23 -19.60 -0.89
CA GLU A 189 -5.07 -20.17 0.17
C GLU A 189 -5.68 -19.13 1.11
N CYS A 190 -4.99 -18.01 1.36
CA CYS A 190 -5.48 -16.99 2.30
C CYS A 190 -5.62 -15.58 1.73
N GLY A 191 -5.27 -15.38 0.45
CA GLY A 191 -5.39 -14.10 -0.25
C GLY A 191 -4.43 -13.01 0.23
N ARG A 192 -3.53 -13.29 1.18
CA ARG A 192 -2.61 -12.31 1.75
C ARG A 192 -1.34 -12.19 0.94
N HIS A 193 -0.74 -11.00 1.01
CA HIS A 193 0.60 -10.74 0.49
C HIS A 193 1.65 -11.66 1.13
N MET A 194 2.55 -12.20 0.31
CA MET A 194 3.65 -13.06 0.75
C MET A 194 4.88 -12.23 1.09
N SER A 195 5.45 -12.47 2.27
CA SER A 195 6.63 -11.74 2.73
C SER A 195 7.89 -12.19 2.01
N PHE A 196 8.62 -11.22 1.46
CA PHE A 196 9.93 -11.44 0.88
C PHE A 196 10.99 -11.66 1.96
N ARG A 197 11.89 -12.60 1.72
CA ARG A 197 13.05 -12.89 2.55
C ARG A 197 14.24 -13.24 1.66
N CYS A 198 15.40 -12.69 2.02
CA CYS A 198 16.67 -13.08 1.42
C CYS A 198 17.48 -13.85 2.47
N ASP A 199 17.63 -15.15 2.28
CA ASP A 199 18.40 -16.03 3.15
C ASP A 199 19.80 -16.24 2.58
N SER A 200 20.82 -16.14 3.42
CA SER A 200 22.21 -16.52 3.06
C SER A 200 22.56 -17.87 3.67
N ARG A 201 23.06 -18.80 2.87
CA ARG A 201 23.64 -20.08 3.36
C ARG A 201 25.08 -20.21 2.88
N GLN A 202 25.97 -20.51 3.81
CA GLN A 202 27.34 -20.90 3.50
C GLN A 202 27.44 -22.43 3.62
N LYS A 203 28.03 -23.08 2.63
CA LYS A 203 28.33 -24.53 2.76
C LYS A 203 29.47 -24.70 3.76
N LYS A 204 29.41 -25.73 4.61
CA LYS A 204 30.56 -26.12 5.43
C LYS A 204 31.77 -26.34 4.50
N ASN A 205 32.89 -25.70 4.80
CA ASN A 205 34.15 -25.74 4.05
C ASN A 205 34.15 -25.01 2.69
N SER A 206 33.35 -23.95 2.53
CA SER A 206 33.44 -23.05 1.38
C SER A 206 33.26 -21.60 1.82
N ASP A 207 34.08 -20.70 1.28
CA ASP A 207 33.91 -19.25 1.45
C ASP A 207 32.76 -18.69 0.62
N LYS A 208 32.11 -19.54 -0.20
CA LYS A 208 31.01 -19.13 -1.06
C LYS A 208 29.71 -19.04 -0.27
N ILE A 209 29.16 -17.83 -0.21
CA ILE A 209 27.85 -17.54 0.38
C ILE A 209 26.80 -17.59 -0.73
N TYR A 210 25.82 -18.48 -0.60
CA TYR A 210 24.67 -18.57 -1.50
C TYR A 210 23.52 -17.74 -0.94
N LYS A 211 23.01 -16.79 -1.73
CA LYS A 211 21.82 -16.00 -1.39
C LYS A 211 20.60 -16.57 -2.10
N TYR A 212 19.54 -16.81 -1.35
CA TYR A 212 18.26 -17.31 -1.85
C TYR A 212 17.18 -16.27 -1.58
N LYS A 213 16.51 -15.84 -2.64
CA LYS A 213 15.37 -14.93 -2.60
C LYS A 213 14.08 -15.74 -2.64
N SER A 214 13.24 -15.60 -1.62
CA SER A 214 12.03 -16.41 -1.44
C SER A 214 10.89 -15.60 -0.85
N TYR A 215 9.67 -16.07 -1.10
CA TYR A 215 8.43 -15.50 -0.59
C TYR A 215 7.74 -16.53 0.29
N TYR A 216 7.18 -16.07 1.41
CA TYR A 216 6.54 -16.93 2.40
C TYR A 216 5.18 -16.38 2.81
N CYS A 217 4.19 -17.26 2.92
CA CYS A 217 2.95 -16.94 3.61
C CYS A 217 3.16 -17.05 5.12
N ASN A 218 3.01 -15.94 5.85
CA ASN A 218 3.16 -15.95 7.30
C ASN A 218 2.00 -16.59 8.06
N LEU A 219 0.86 -16.79 7.39
CA LEU A 219 -0.38 -17.28 8.00
C LEU A 219 -0.60 -18.77 7.72
N CYS A 220 -0.37 -19.20 6.48
CA CYS A 220 -0.55 -20.59 6.06
C CYS A 220 0.68 -21.42 6.44
N LYS A 221 0.80 -21.73 7.73
CA LYS A 221 1.76 -22.69 8.28
C LYS A 221 1.00 -23.94 8.67
N ASP A 222 0.54 -24.70 7.69
CA ASP A 222 -0.02 -26.02 7.97
C ASP A 222 1.12 -26.95 8.41
N GLU A 223 0.80 -27.98 9.21
CA GLU A 223 1.81 -28.87 9.82
C GLU A 223 2.67 -29.63 8.80
N LYS A 224 2.23 -29.70 7.53
CA LYS A 224 2.86 -30.54 6.50
C LYS A 224 3.58 -29.77 5.39
N THR A 225 3.10 -28.60 4.96
CA THR A 225 3.78 -27.77 3.94
C THR A 225 3.50 -26.27 4.11
N PRO A 226 4.52 -25.43 4.36
CA PRO A 226 4.35 -23.98 4.31
C PRO A 226 4.14 -23.52 2.86
N ASN A 227 3.26 -22.55 2.62
CA ASN A 227 3.21 -21.91 1.29
C ASN A 227 4.44 -20.99 1.14
N ASN A 228 5.37 -21.40 0.28
CA ASN A 228 6.54 -20.62 -0.06
C ASN A 228 6.99 -20.86 -1.51
N ILE A 229 7.58 -19.84 -2.12
CA ILE A 229 8.14 -19.95 -3.48
C ILE A 229 9.48 -19.22 -3.58
N ARG A 230 10.41 -19.77 -4.35
CA ARG A 230 11.67 -19.09 -4.67
C ARG A 230 11.45 -18.14 -5.84
N GLU A 231 12.02 -16.95 -5.74
CA GLU A 231 11.94 -15.92 -6.78
C GLU A 231 12.40 -16.42 -8.14
N LYS A 232 13.41 -17.29 -8.16
CA LYS A 232 13.94 -17.90 -9.38
C LYS A 232 12.86 -18.55 -10.25
N TYR A 233 11.91 -19.27 -9.65
CA TYR A 233 10.85 -19.95 -10.41
C TYR A 233 9.88 -18.97 -11.08
N ILE A 234 9.62 -17.84 -10.43
CA ILE A 234 8.79 -16.77 -11.00
C ILE A 234 9.51 -16.14 -12.19
N ILE A 235 10.81 -15.85 -12.05
CA ILE A 235 11.62 -15.29 -13.14
C ILE A 235 11.69 -16.26 -14.34
N GLU A 236 11.82 -17.57 -14.09
CA GLU A 236 11.81 -18.59 -15.15
C GLU A 236 10.50 -18.62 -15.95
N LEU A 237 9.36 -18.38 -15.30
CA LEU A 237 8.06 -18.27 -15.98
C LEU A 237 7.89 -16.97 -16.79
N ILE A 238 8.52 -15.87 -16.35
CA ILE A 238 8.43 -14.57 -17.01
C ILE A 238 9.41 -14.45 -18.18
N LYS A 239 10.57 -15.12 -18.09
CA LYS A 239 11.66 -15.03 -19.08
C LYS A 239 11.22 -15.13 -20.55
N PRO A 240 10.35 -16.08 -20.95
CA PRO A 240 9.87 -16.16 -22.33
C PRO A 240 9.10 -14.89 -22.77
N LYS A 241 8.28 -14.33 -21.88
CA LYS A 241 7.44 -13.15 -22.15
C LYS A 241 8.25 -11.85 -22.30
N LEU A 242 9.45 -11.80 -21.74
CA LEU A 242 10.34 -10.63 -21.88
C LEU A 242 10.80 -10.42 -23.32
N LYS A 243 10.93 -11.49 -24.12
CA LYS A 243 11.32 -11.39 -25.53
C LYS A 243 10.24 -10.66 -26.34
N ASP A 244 9.01 -11.10 -26.17
CA ASP A 244 7.85 -10.50 -26.86
C ASP A 244 7.64 -9.05 -26.42
N PHE A 245 7.83 -8.77 -25.12
CA PHE A 245 7.76 -7.41 -24.58
C PHE A 245 8.82 -6.48 -25.18
N LYS A 246 10.05 -6.97 -25.38
CA LYS A 246 11.11 -6.19 -26.02
C LYS A 246 10.75 -5.86 -27.47
N ILE A 247 10.27 -6.84 -28.24
CA ILE A 247 9.89 -6.65 -29.66
C ILE A 247 8.75 -5.64 -29.78
N GLN A 248 7.72 -5.75 -28.94
CA GLN A 248 6.58 -4.82 -28.95
C GLN A 248 7.01 -3.37 -28.65
N ASN A 249 7.93 -3.17 -27.72
CA ASN A 249 8.43 -1.83 -27.41
C ASN A 249 9.29 -1.25 -28.53
N THR A 250 10.14 -2.04 -29.18
CA THR A 250 10.92 -1.58 -30.35
C THR A 250 10.03 -1.18 -31.52
N LEU A 251 8.97 -1.96 -31.81
CA LEU A 251 7.99 -1.60 -32.84
C LEU A 251 7.21 -0.31 -32.49
N ASN A 252 6.96 -0.07 -31.21
CA ASN A 252 6.34 1.18 -30.76
C ASN A 252 7.30 2.37 -30.90
N GLU A 253 8.60 2.21 -30.65
CA GLU A 253 9.60 3.27 -30.89
C GLU A 253 9.67 3.67 -32.36
N GLU A 254 9.70 2.71 -33.28
CA GLU A 254 9.71 2.97 -34.72
C GLU A 254 8.47 3.78 -35.13
N LYS A 255 7.29 3.41 -34.62
CA LYS A 255 6.04 4.17 -34.85
C LYS A 255 6.10 5.58 -34.25
N VAL A 256 6.65 5.76 -33.05
CA VAL A 256 6.79 7.09 -32.44
C VAL A 256 7.69 7.99 -33.28
N ILE A 257 8.79 7.46 -33.84
CA ILE A 257 9.69 8.21 -34.73
C ILE A 257 8.96 8.60 -36.02
N GLU A 258 8.22 7.67 -36.62
CA GLU A 258 7.42 7.95 -37.82
C GLU A 258 6.35 9.04 -37.56
N HIS A 259 5.64 8.95 -36.41
CA HIS A 259 4.66 9.96 -36.00
C HIS A 259 5.29 11.34 -35.74
N LYS A 260 6.49 11.42 -35.17
CA LYS A 260 7.21 12.70 -34.98
C LYS A 260 7.58 13.36 -36.31
N ASN A 261 7.98 12.58 -37.32
CA ASN A 261 8.27 13.11 -38.65
C ASN A 261 6.99 13.70 -39.30
N VAL A 262 5.85 13.02 -39.16
CA VAL A 262 4.55 13.51 -39.64
C VAL A 262 4.12 14.77 -38.91
N GLU A 263 4.37 14.86 -37.60
CA GLU A 263 4.11 16.06 -36.78
C GLU A 263 4.90 17.27 -37.32
N GLU A 264 6.19 17.10 -37.60
CA GLU A 264 7.02 18.16 -38.19
C GLU A 264 6.50 18.64 -39.55
N ASP A 265 6.00 17.74 -40.39
CA ASP A 265 5.46 18.09 -41.71
C ASP A 265 4.13 18.86 -41.61
N ILE A 266 3.24 18.47 -40.69
CA ILE A 266 2.00 19.22 -40.40
C ILE A 266 2.33 20.64 -39.90
N LEU A 267 3.32 20.78 -39.01
CA LEU A 267 3.77 22.08 -38.50
C LEU A 267 4.31 22.98 -39.62
N LYS A 268 5.08 22.44 -40.56
CA LYS A 268 5.55 23.17 -41.75
C LYS A 268 4.37 23.64 -42.60
N GLU A 269 3.37 22.79 -42.81
CA GLU A 269 2.19 23.13 -43.61
C GLU A 269 1.34 24.25 -42.96
N ILE A 270 1.14 24.21 -41.64
CA ILE A 270 0.49 25.28 -40.87
C ILE A 270 1.27 26.61 -41.01
N SER A 271 2.60 26.57 -40.97
CA SER A 271 3.45 27.76 -41.15
C SER A 271 3.27 28.38 -42.54
N ILE A 272 3.16 27.55 -43.59
CA ILE A 272 2.89 28.01 -44.96
C ILE A 272 1.50 28.67 -45.04
N LEU A 273 0.47 28.06 -44.45
CA LEU A 273 -0.88 28.63 -44.43
C LEU A 273 -0.93 29.98 -43.70
N ASN A 274 -0.20 30.14 -42.58
CA ASN A 274 -0.07 31.43 -41.89
C ASN A 274 0.59 32.50 -42.78
N SER A 275 1.62 32.11 -43.54
CA SER A 275 2.28 33.00 -44.49
C SER A 275 1.32 33.41 -45.62
N ASN A 276 0.51 32.47 -46.13
CA ASN A 276 -0.50 32.76 -47.15
C ASN A 276 -1.59 33.73 -46.64
N LEU A 277 -2.05 33.57 -45.38
CA LEU A 277 -2.98 34.52 -44.76
C LEU A 277 -2.42 35.94 -44.72
N GLN A 278 -1.11 36.08 -44.46
CA GLN A 278 -0.44 37.37 -44.45
C GLN A 278 -0.36 37.97 -45.86
N ILE A 279 0.01 37.17 -46.86
CA ILE A 279 0.07 37.60 -48.27
C ILE A 279 -1.29 38.10 -48.77
N ILE A 280 -2.35 37.34 -48.48
CA ILE A 280 -3.71 37.68 -48.91
C ILE A 280 -4.19 38.97 -48.22
N TYR A 281 -3.85 39.16 -46.94
CA TYR A 281 -4.11 40.42 -46.25
C TYR A 281 -3.37 41.61 -46.86
N GLU A 282 -2.10 41.45 -47.23
CA GLU A 282 -1.31 42.49 -47.90
C GLU A 282 -1.89 42.84 -49.28
N ASN A 283 -2.30 41.84 -50.07
CA ASN A 283 -2.94 42.04 -51.37
C ASN A 283 -4.27 42.80 -51.25
N TYR A 284 -5.07 42.49 -50.23
CA TYR A 284 -6.29 43.24 -49.93
C TYR A 284 -5.99 44.69 -49.54
N LYS A 285 -4.98 44.92 -48.68
CA LYS A 285 -4.56 46.27 -48.26
C LYS A 285 -4.07 47.12 -49.42
N ARG A 286 -3.41 46.50 -50.42
CA ARG A 286 -2.98 47.12 -51.68
C ARG A 286 -4.12 47.33 -52.69
N LYS A 287 -5.34 46.87 -52.38
CA LYS A 287 -6.53 46.89 -53.25
C LYS A 287 -6.37 46.04 -54.53
N ASN A 288 -5.50 45.03 -54.50
CA ASN A 288 -5.30 44.11 -55.63
C ASN A 288 -6.43 43.08 -55.74
N ILE A 289 -7.15 42.82 -54.65
CA ILE A 289 -8.28 41.88 -54.56
C ILE A 289 -9.47 42.55 -53.89
N SER A 290 -10.68 42.11 -54.24
CA SER A 290 -11.91 42.62 -53.63
C SER A 290 -12.08 42.13 -52.17
N LYS A 291 -12.96 42.80 -51.42
CA LYS A 291 -13.27 42.38 -50.04
C LYS A 291 -13.93 41.00 -49.99
N GLU A 292 -14.77 40.67 -50.97
CA GLU A 292 -15.42 39.35 -51.06
C GLU A 292 -14.41 38.24 -51.37
N GLU A 293 -13.51 38.46 -52.34
CA GLU A 293 -12.44 37.49 -52.64
C GLU A 293 -11.51 37.26 -51.44
N TYR A 294 -11.10 38.34 -50.75
CA TYR A 294 -10.31 38.26 -49.52
C TYR A 294 -11.00 37.40 -48.46
N LEU A 295 -12.30 37.61 -48.23
CA LEU A 295 -13.06 36.86 -47.23
C LEU A 295 -13.17 35.38 -47.59
N ASN A 296 -13.43 35.05 -48.85
CA ASN A 296 -13.55 33.66 -49.32
C ASN A 296 -12.21 32.90 -49.27
N GLU A 297 -11.11 33.52 -49.68
CA GLU A 297 -9.79 32.86 -49.59
C GLU A 297 -9.34 32.71 -48.14
N LYS A 298 -9.62 33.72 -47.30
CA LYS A 298 -9.33 33.67 -45.88
C LYS A 298 -10.07 32.53 -45.18
N THR A 299 -11.37 32.36 -45.43
CA THR A 299 -12.15 31.27 -44.82
C THR A 299 -11.61 29.91 -45.25
N LEU A 300 -11.34 29.72 -46.56
CA LEU A 300 -10.78 28.46 -47.07
C LEU A 300 -9.44 28.08 -46.41
N ILE A 301 -8.56 29.06 -46.22
CA ILE A 301 -7.26 28.83 -45.58
C ILE A 301 -7.42 28.60 -44.07
N GLN A 302 -8.33 29.31 -43.40
CA GLN A 302 -8.63 29.09 -41.99
C GLN A 302 -9.24 27.71 -41.74
N ASP A 303 -10.15 27.25 -42.59
CA ASP A 303 -10.78 25.92 -42.45
C ASP A 303 -9.74 24.80 -42.62
N LYS A 304 -8.85 24.91 -43.61
CA LYS A 304 -7.72 23.98 -43.78
C LYS A 304 -6.78 23.99 -42.58
N LYS A 305 -6.50 25.16 -42.02
CA LYS A 305 -5.65 25.31 -40.83
C LYS A 305 -6.29 24.61 -39.62
N VAL A 306 -7.58 24.82 -39.37
CA VAL A 306 -8.30 24.16 -38.26
C VAL A 306 -8.28 22.64 -38.41
N LEU A 307 -8.44 22.12 -39.64
CA LEU A 307 -8.36 20.67 -39.89
C LEU A 307 -6.98 20.09 -39.54
N LEU A 308 -5.90 20.81 -39.90
CA LEU A 308 -4.54 20.39 -39.60
C LEU A 308 -4.20 20.51 -38.10
N GLU A 309 -4.69 21.56 -37.43
CA GLU A 309 -4.53 21.74 -35.98
C GLU A 309 -5.23 20.63 -35.18
N ASN A 310 -6.45 20.24 -35.56
CA ASN A 310 -7.15 19.12 -34.92
C ASN A 310 -6.40 17.79 -35.10
N ARG A 311 -5.85 17.55 -36.30
CA ARG A 311 -5.05 16.36 -36.59
C ARG A 311 -3.75 16.33 -35.78
N LEU A 312 -3.15 17.49 -35.53
CA LEU A 312 -1.96 17.64 -34.69
C LEU A 312 -2.25 17.26 -33.23
N ASP A 313 -3.36 17.75 -32.67
CA ASP A 313 -3.79 17.44 -31.30
C ASP A 313 -4.02 15.93 -31.09
N GLU A 314 -4.64 15.25 -32.07
CA GLU A 314 -4.83 13.80 -32.03
C GLU A 314 -3.49 13.04 -32.00
N PHE A 315 -2.51 13.46 -32.80
CA PHE A 315 -1.18 12.84 -32.83
C PHE A 315 -0.38 13.09 -31.55
N GLN A 316 -0.41 14.31 -31.00
CA GLN A 316 0.30 14.62 -29.75
C GLN A 316 -0.23 13.80 -28.57
N SER A 317 -1.55 13.58 -28.50
CA SER A 317 -2.16 12.70 -27.51
C SER A 317 -1.67 11.25 -27.61
N TYR A 318 -1.46 10.74 -28.84
CA TYR A 318 -0.91 9.40 -29.07
C TYR A 318 0.57 9.28 -28.67
N ILE A 319 1.40 10.29 -29.02
CA ILE A 319 2.84 10.31 -28.68
C ILE A 319 3.06 10.35 -27.16
N VAL A 320 2.32 11.20 -26.43
CA VAL A 320 2.44 11.29 -24.95
C VAL A 320 2.08 9.97 -24.25
N ASN A 321 1.14 9.21 -24.80
CA ASN A 321 0.77 7.90 -24.25
C ASN A 321 1.81 6.81 -24.55
N SER A 322 2.55 6.93 -25.66
CA SER A 322 3.55 5.95 -26.11
C SER A 322 4.96 6.25 -25.58
N GLU A 323 5.31 7.51 -25.32
CA GLU A 323 6.58 7.91 -24.69
C GLU A 323 6.73 7.35 -23.25
N LYS A 324 5.61 7.19 -22.52
CA LYS A 324 5.61 6.49 -21.23
C LYS A 324 6.01 5.01 -21.32
N ALA A 325 5.94 4.40 -22.50
CA ALA A 325 6.23 2.99 -22.73
C ALA A 325 7.61 2.73 -23.37
N THR A 326 8.29 3.76 -23.89
CA THR A 326 9.49 3.59 -24.76
C THR A 326 10.83 3.72 -24.04
N ASP A 327 10.89 4.16 -22.78
CA ASP A 327 12.11 4.20 -21.95
C ASP A 327 12.72 2.80 -21.60
N ILE A 328 12.26 1.74 -22.26
CA ILE A 328 12.45 0.32 -21.90
C ILE A 328 13.47 -0.40 -22.80
N THR A 329 13.77 0.12 -23.98
CA THR A 329 14.53 -0.63 -25.03
C THR A 329 16.05 -0.68 -24.81
N VAL A 330 16.60 0.26 -24.03
CA VAL A 330 18.04 0.34 -23.69
C VAL A 330 18.37 -0.43 -22.40
N LEU A 331 17.39 -1.08 -21.78
CA LEU A 331 17.55 -1.73 -20.48
C LEU A 331 18.28 -3.08 -20.58
N ASP A 332 19.19 -3.33 -19.63
CA ASP A 332 19.77 -4.66 -19.41
C ASP A 332 18.69 -5.69 -18.97
N GLU A 333 19.01 -6.98 -18.95
CA GLU A 333 18.02 -8.03 -18.63
C GLU A 333 17.33 -7.83 -17.26
N GLU A 334 18.04 -7.28 -16.27
CA GLU A 334 17.47 -7.01 -14.94
C GLU A 334 16.50 -5.83 -14.96
N ASN A 335 16.83 -4.74 -15.66
CA ASN A 335 15.97 -3.58 -15.78
C ASN A 335 14.78 -3.85 -16.71
N LEU A 336 14.94 -4.64 -17.78
CA LEU A 336 13.85 -5.08 -18.64
C LEU A 336 12.83 -5.92 -17.86
N LEU A 337 13.33 -6.85 -17.03
CA LEU A 337 12.47 -7.63 -16.15
C LEU A 337 11.72 -6.72 -15.17
N LYS A 338 12.39 -5.74 -14.57
CA LYS A 338 11.75 -4.79 -13.67
C LYS A 338 10.66 -3.98 -14.38
N ALA A 339 10.95 -3.44 -15.57
CA ALA A 339 9.99 -2.69 -16.37
C ALA A 339 8.78 -3.54 -16.77
N TYR A 340 8.98 -4.80 -17.11
CA TYR A 340 7.88 -5.73 -17.39
C TYR A 340 7.01 -5.96 -16.15
N VAL A 341 7.63 -6.20 -14.99
CA VAL A 341 6.90 -6.41 -13.72
C VAL A 341 6.09 -5.17 -13.32
N ASP A 342 6.64 -3.98 -13.51
CA ASP A 342 5.99 -2.73 -13.14
C ASP A 342 4.82 -2.39 -14.08
N ASN A 343 4.95 -2.64 -15.39
CA ASN A 343 3.97 -2.24 -16.40
C ASN A 343 2.94 -3.31 -16.78
N LYS A 344 3.30 -4.60 -16.69
CA LYS A 344 2.47 -5.70 -17.20
C LYS A 344 1.92 -6.61 -16.12
N ILE A 345 2.58 -6.74 -14.97
CA ILE A 345 2.14 -7.65 -13.92
C ILE A 345 1.31 -6.90 -12.88
N ASP A 346 0.03 -7.26 -12.76
CA ASP A 346 -0.82 -6.77 -11.67
C ASP A 346 -0.56 -7.58 -10.40
N LYS A 347 -0.74 -8.90 -10.47
CA LYS A 347 -0.59 -9.81 -9.32
C LYS A 347 -0.05 -11.18 -9.72
N ILE A 348 0.63 -11.82 -8.78
CA ILE A 348 1.15 -13.19 -8.90
C ILE A 348 0.54 -14.00 -7.75
N ILE A 349 -0.23 -15.03 -8.07
CA ILE A 349 -0.91 -15.89 -7.10
C ILE A 349 -0.15 -17.21 -7.00
N VAL A 350 0.18 -17.62 -5.78
CA VAL A 350 1.02 -18.80 -5.50
C VAL A 350 0.29 -19.76 -4.59
N SER A 351 0.16 -21.01 -5.01
CA SER A 351 -0.44 -22.08 -4.20
C SER A 351 0.61 -22.86 -3.39
N ARG A 352 0.14 -23.60 -2.38
CA ARG A 352 0.92 -24.61 -1.65
C ARG A 352 1.36 -25.79 -2.53
N SER A 353 0.63 -26.11 -3.59
CA SER A 353 1.02 -27.14 -4.56
C SER A 353 2.18 -26.71 -5.46
N GLY A 354 2.57 -25.42 -5.42
CA GLY A 354 3.60 -24.84 -6.27
C GLY A 354 3.06 -24.30 -7.60
N GLU A 355 1.74 -24.24 -7.78
CA GLU A 355 1.12 -23.57 -8.92
C GLU A 355 1.36 -22.05 -8.80
N ILE A 356 1.73 -21.44 -9.91
CA ILE A 356 1.96 -20.00 -10.02
C ILE A 356 1.05 -19.49 -11.15
N GLU A 357 0.20 -18.54 -10.81
CA GLU A 357 -0.67 -17.83 -11.74
C GLU A 357 -0.20 -16.36 -11.82
N ILE A 358 0.14 -15.89 -13.01
CA ILE A 358 0.56 -14.50 -13.25
C ILE A 358 -0.60 -13.81 -13.95
N VAL A 359 -1.16 -12.79 -13.29
CA VAL A 359 -2.24 -11.97 -13.80
C VAL A 359 -1.65 -10.68 -14.33
N GLU A 360 -1.82 -10.46 -15.63
CA GLU A 360 -1.32 -9.29 -16.34
C GLU A 360 -2.41 -8.23 -16.51
N THR A 361 -1.98 -6.96 -16.64
CA THR A 361 -2.83 -5.77 -16.82
C THR A 361 -3.39 -5.64 -18.22
#